data_AF-A0A428AG17-F1
#
_entry.id   AF-A0A428AG17-F1
#
_cell.length_a   1.000
_cell.length_b   1.000
_cell.length_c   1.000
_cell.angle_alpha   90.00
_cell.angle_beta   90.00
_cell.angle_gamma   90.00
#
_symmetry.space_group_name_H-M   'P 1'
#
loop_
_entity.id
_entity.type
_entity.pdbx_description
1 polymer ?
#
loop_
_entity_poly.entity_id
_entity_poly.type
_entity_poly.pdbx_seq_one_letter_code
_entity_poly.pdbx_strand_id
1 'polypeptide(L)'
;MSLVNKFYMEWIKSLIDFYFYGQKEEAVARLEKVLSQLNVTDLFYLQVSNTLFNFYYDIEDLESFNEIREKLECQVNQLKLNTIEELNLSIKFNYNVCRYLWLQNNTEEAITKITDTIKQCKTYRTTYLLADLYVLMGNVSKNFSSKVAVKEYFETAYFLYKLEGNMSMALKIEHYIADITE
;
A
#
# COMPACT_ATOMS: atom_id res chain seq x y z
N MET A 1 21.17 -16.46 -16.16
CA MET A 1 20.12 -15.72 -15.42
C MET A 1 20.14 -14.28 -15.92
N SER A 2 19.01 -13.69 -16.31
CA SER A 2 18.98 -12.31 -16.84
C SER A 2 19.29 -11.29 -15.73
N LEU A 3 19.75 -10.09 -16.11
CA LEU A 3 20.02 -9.01 -15.15
C LEU A 3 18.76 -8.60 -14.37
N VAL A 4 17.60 -8.59 -15.04
CA VAL A 4 16.29 -8.35 -14.42
C VAL A 4 15.97 -9.41 -13.35
N ASN A 5 16.24 -10.69 -13.64
CA ASN A 5 16.02 -11.75 -12.65
C ASN A 5 16.92 -11.57 -11.42
N LYS A 6 18.14 -11.06 -11.60
CA LYS A 6 19.03 -10.75 -10.47
C LYS A 6 18.45 -9.65 -9.59
N PHE A 7 17.97 -8.56 -10.17
CA PHE A 7 17.37 -7.47 -9.38
C PHE A 7 16.07 -7.90 -8.70
N TYR A 8 15.26 -8.72 -9.36
CA TYR A 8 14.07 -9.31 -8.74
C TYR A 8 14.44 -10.15 -7.51
N MET A 9 15.47 -11.00 -7.61
CA MET A 9 15.93 -11.80 -6.46
C MET A 9 16.46 -10.93 -5.31
N GLU A 10 17.19 -9.86 -5.60
CA GLU A 10 17.64 -8.92 -4.57
C GLU A 10 16.45 -8.19 -3.92
N TRP A 11 15.43 -7.81 -4.69
CA TRP A 11 14.22 -7.19 -4.15
C TRP A 11 13.45 -8.15 -3.22
N ILE A 12 13.24 -9.40 -3.63
CA ILE A 12 12.62 -10.42 -2.79
C ILE A 12 13.45 -10.67 -1.52
N LYS A 13 14.79 -10.73 -1.65
CA LYS A 13 15.68 -10.87 -0.50
C LYS A 13 15.53 -9.71 0.48
N SER A 14 15.51 -8.47 0.01
CA SER A 14 15.27 -7.29 0.87
C SER A 14 13.95 -7.38 1.63
N LEU A 15 12.87 -7.85 1.01
CA LEU A 15 11.58 -8.04 1.70
C LEU A 15 11.69 -9.04 2.86
N ILE A 16 12.40 -10.16 2.64
CA ILE A 16 12.60 -11.19 3.66
C ILE A 16 13.51 -10.67 4.77
N ASP A 17 14.65 -10.07 4.40
CA ASP A 17 15.63 -9.50 5.35
C ASP A 17 14.94 -8.45 6.24
N PHE A 18 14.11 -7.58 5.67
CA PHE A 18 13.40 -6.51 6.40
C PHE A 18 12.29 -7.04 7.31
N TYR A 19 11.31 -7.78 6.78
CA TYR A 19 10.10 -8.13 7.53
C TYR A 19 10.24 -9.41 8.38
N PHE A 20 11.12 -10.33 8.01
CA PHE A 20 11.27 -11.62 8.71
C PHE A 20 12.52 -11.68 9.59
N TYR A 21 13.67 -11.21 9.09
CA TYR A 21 14.92 -11.27 9.84
C TYR A 21 15.24 -9.99 10.65
N GLY A 22 14.49 -8.90 10.43
CA GLY A 22 14.72 -7.62 11.11
C GLY A 22 16.00 -6.90 10.70
N GLN A 23 16.63 -7.31 9.59
CA GLN A 23 17.83 -6.70 9.01
C GLN A 23 17.43 -5.47 8.17
N LYS A 24 16.88 -4.46 8.83
CA LYS A 24 16.18 -3.35 8.17
C LYS A 24 17.15 -2.48 7.37
N GLU A 25 18.26 -2.09 7.98
CA GLU A 25 19.28 -1.22 7.40
C GLU A 25 19.96 -1.90 6.19
N GLU A 26 20.29 -3.19 6.30
CA GLU A 26 20.87 -3.94 5.18
C GLU A 26 19.87 -4.11 4.02
N ALA A 27 18.59 -4.32 4.33
CA ALA A 27 17.54 -4.42 3.33
C ALA A 27 17.31 -3.10 2.59
N VAL A 28 17.35 -1.97 3.28
CA VAL A 28 17.30 -0.61 2.71
C VAL A 28 18.50 -0.38 1.79
N ALA A 29 19.72 -0.58 2.28
CA ALA A 29 20.94 -0.39 1.49
C ALA A 29 20.98 -1.29 0.24
N ARG A 30 20.44 -2.51 0.33
CA ARG A 30 20.28 -3.42 -0.81
C ARG A 30 19.34 -2.83 -1.87
N LEU A 31 18.18 -2.30 -1.47
CA LEU A 31 17.23 -1.70 -2.41
C LEU A 31 17.76 -0.42 -3.05
N GLU A 32 18.42 0.45 -2.29
CA GLU A 32 19.08 1.65 -2.83
C GLU A 32 20.08 1.29 -3.93
N LYS A 33 20.91 0.26 -3.68
CA LYS A 33 21.87 -0.25 -4.66
C LYS A 33 21.20 -0.86 -5.89
N VAL A 34 20.04 -1.49 -5.75
CA VAL A 34 19.26 -2.01 -6.89
C VAL A 34 18.72 -0.83 -7.70
N LEU A 35 18.11 0.16 -7.06
CA LEU A 35 17.55 1.34 -7.71
C LEU A 35 18.59 2.15 -8.47
N SER A 36 19.80 2.30 -7.93
CA SER A 36 20.89 3.03 -8.59
C SER A 36 21.35 2.40 -9.92
N GLN A 37 20.92 1.17 -10.22
CA GLN A 37 21.28 0.43 -11.43
C GLN A 37 20.09 0.26 -12.41
N LEU A 38 18.90 0.69 -12.00
CA LEU A 38 17.68 0.61 -12.80
C LEU A 38 17.39 1.95 -13.49
N ASN A 39 16.68 1.92 -14.61
CA ASN A 39 16.22 3.15 -15.24
C ASN A 39 15.00 3.68 -14.47
N VAL A 40 15.04 4.96 -14.11
CA VAL A 40 13.98 5.65 -13.34
C VAL A 40 12.60 5.60 -14.01
N THR A 41 12.54 5.41 -15.33
CA THR A 41 11.27 5.29 -16.06
C THR A 41 10.71 3.87 -16.11
N ASP A 42 11.48 2.86 -15.69
CA ASP A 42 11.06 1.47 -15.75
C ASP A 42 10.01 1.17 -14.69
N LEU A 43 8.97 0.41 -15.06
CA LEU A 43 7.93 -0.01 -14.11
C LEU A 43 8.52 -0.77 -12.91
N PHE A 44 9.57 -1.56 -13.14
CA PHE A 44 10.27 -2.30 -12.09
C PHE A 44 11.00 -1.37 -11.11
N TYR A 45 11.57 -0.24 -11.58
CA TYR A 45 12.14 0.79 -10.71
C TYR A 45 11.07 1.35 -9.77
N LEU A 46 9.87 1.65 -10.29
CA LEU A 46 8.77 2.19 -9.49
C LEU A 46 8.26 1.18 -8.45
N GLN A 47 8.21 -0.11 -8.80
CA GLN A 47 7.82 -1.18 -7.87
C GLN A 47 8.80 -1.33 -6.71
N VAL A 48 10.10 -1.34 -7.01
CA VAL A 48 11.16 -1.40 -5.99
C VAL A 48 11.16 -0.13 -5.14
N SER A 49 11.01 1.03 -5.77
CA SER A 49 10.93 2.33 -5.09
C SER A 49 9.73 2.39 -4.15
N ASN A 50 8.55 1.90 -4.54
CA ASN A 50 7.38 1.83 -3.67
C ASN A 50 7.58 0.89 -2.46
N THR A 51 8.50 -0.08 -2.57
CA THR A 51 8.90 -0.90 -1.41
C THR A 51 9.85 -0.13 -0.50
N LEU A 52 10.87 0.51 -1.07
CA LEU A 52 11.85 1.31 -0.33
C LEU A 52 11.17 2.48 0.40
N PHE A 53 10.18 3.10 -0.23
CA PHE A 53 9.28 4.08 0.37
C PHE A 53 8.68 3.58 1.69
N ASN A 54 8.17 2.35 1.73
CA ASN A 54 7.64 1.78 2.97
C ASN A 54 8.73 1.52 4.01
N PHE A 55 9.91 1.07 3.56
CA PHE A 55 11.01 0.80 4.46
C PHE A 55 11.49 2.05 5.19
N TYR A 56 11.66 3.18 4.48
CA TYR A 56 12.07 4.44 5.09
C TYR A 56 11.11 4.88 6.20
N TYR A 57 9.79 4.74 5.99
CA TYR A 57 8.83 5.04 7.05
C TYR A 57 9.01 4.13 8.27
N ASP A 58 9.14 2.81 8.03
CA ASP A 58 9.22 1.79 9.09
C ASP A 58 10.56 1.80 9.87
N ILE A 59 11.57 2.53 9.38
CA ILE A 59 12.82 2.84 10.11
C ILE A 59 12.88 4.29 10.61
N GLU A 60 11.79 5.04 10.49
CA GLU A 60 11.67 6.44 10.92
C GLU A 60 12.60 7.43 10.18
N ASP A 61 13.10 7.05 9.00
CA ASP A 61 13.81 7.97 8.10
C ASP A 61 12.80 8.79 7.28
N LEU A 62 12.23 9.80 7.94
CA LEU A 62 11.18 10.64 7.37
C LEU A 62 11.68 11.56 6.23
N GLU A 63 12.98 11.88 6.19
CA GLU A 63 13.55 12.70 5.12
C GLU A 63 13.53 11.91 3.80
N SER A 64 14.15 10.72 3.81
CA SER A 64 14.18 9.83 2.64
C SER A 64 12.79 9.36 2.24
N PHE A 65 11.91 9.09 3.23
CA PHE A 65 10.51 8.76 3.02
C PHE A 65 9.77 9.84 2.20
N ASN A 66 9.91 11.11 2.57
CA ASN A 66 9.22 12.20 1.90
C ASN A 66 9.80 12.44 0.49
N GLU A 67 11.13 12.40 0.35
CA GLU A 67 11.79 12.60 -0.94
C GLU A 67 11.37 11.54 -1.98
N ILE A 68 11.39 10.25 -1.59
CA ILE A 68 11.00 9.18 -2.52
C ILE A 68 9.50 9.20 -2.82
N ARG A 69 8.67 9.58 -1.83
CA ARG A 69 7.21 9.71 -2.01
C ARG A 69 6.87 10.72 -3.10
N GLU A 70 7.45 11.91 -3.03
CA GLU A 70 7.17 13.00 -3.98
C GLU A 70 7.61 12.61 -5.41
N LYS A 71 8.78 12.00 -5.55
CA LYS A 71 9.27 11.49 -6.84
C LYS A 71 8.35 10.41 -7.40
N LEU A 72 8.00 9.43 -6.58
CA LEU A 72 7.10 8.34 -6.97
C LEU A 72 5.72 8.86 -7.37
N GLU A 73 5.15 9.79 -6.61
CA GLU A 73 3.83 10.34 -6.91
C GLU A 73 3.80 11.01 -8.28
N CYS A 74 4.83 11.81 -8.59
CA CYS A 74 4.97 12.43 -9.90
C CYS A 74 5.00 11.38 -11.03
N GLN A 75 5.77 10.31 -10.87
CA GLN A 75 5.93 9.28 -11.89
C GLN A 75 4.69 8.37 -12.02
N VAL A 76 4.09 7.97 -10.91
CA VAL A 76 2.88 7.12 -10.87
C VAL A 76 1.69 7.85 -11.49
N ASN A 77 1.55 9.15 -11.25
CA ASN A 77 0.46 9.96 -11.84
C ASN A 77 0.59 10.13 -13.37
N GLN A 78 1.76 9.84 -13.94
CA GLN A 78 1.99 9.88 -15.39
C GLN A 78 1.75 8.53 -16.09
N LEU A 79 1.49 7.46 -15.33
CA LEU A 79 1.19 6.15 -15.91
C LEU A 79 -0.10 6.20 -16.72
N LYS A 80 -0.12 5.50 -17.86
CA LYS A 80 -1.30 5.41 -18.73
C LYS A 80 -2.35 4.43 -18.19
N LEU A 81 -1.94 3.52 -17.30
CA LEU A 81 -2.79 2.49 -16.70
C LEU A 81 -3.40 1.56 -17.77
N ASN A 82 -2.62 1.24 -18.79
CA ASN A 82 -3.03 0.37 -19.89
C ASN A 82 -2.78 -1.10 -19.56
N THR A 83 -1.89 -1.40 -18.61
CA THR A 83 -1.62 -2.76 -18.15
C THR A 83 -2.10 -2.99 -16.71
N ILE A 84 -2.30 -4.25 -16.36
CA ILE A 84 -2.67 -4.64 -15.00
C ILE A 84 -1.54 -4.29 -14.02
N GLU A 85 -0.29 -4.42 -14.44
CA GLU A 85 0.88 -4.10 -13.63
C GLU A 85 0.98 -2.59 -13.32
N GLU A 86 0.70 -1.72 -14.30
CA GLU A 86 0.64 -0.27 -14.11
C GLU A 86 -0.50 0.12 -13.16
N LEU A 87 -1.69 -0.45 -13.38
CA LEU A 87 -2.86 -0.21 -12.53
C LEU A 87 -2.62 -0.67 -11.08
N ASN A 88 -2.10 -1.89 -10.90
CA ASN A 88 -1.82 -2.44 -9.57
C ASN A 88 -0.72 -1.63 -8.87
N LEU A 89 0.31 -1.19 -9.58
CA LEU A 89 1.32 -0.31 -9.00
C LEU A 89 0.71 1.01 -8.53
N SER A 90 -0.11 1.65 -9.37
CA SER A 90 -0.79 2.91 -9.03
C SER A 90 -1.67 2.76 -7.77
N ILE A 91 -2.50 1.71 -7.71
CA ILE A 91 -3.35 1.43 -6.55
C ILE A 91 -2.50 1.11 -5.31
N LYS A 92 -1.45 0.30 -5.45
CA LYS A 92 -0.58 -0.07 -4.31
C LYS A 92 0.16 1.14 -3.74
N PHE A 93 0.68 2.01 -4.60
CA PHE A 93 1.32 3.25 -4.17
C PHE A 93 0.32 4.15 -3.43
N ASN A 94 -0.86 4.38 -4.02
CA ASN A 94 -1.90 5.19 -3.40
C ASN A 94 -2.38 4.61 -2.06
N TYR A 95 -2.54 3.29 -1.96
CA TYR A 95 -2.85 2.61 -0.70
C TYR A 95 -1.80 2.90 0.38
N ASN A 96 -0.51 2.79 0.04
CA ASN A 96 0.57 3.09 0.98
C ASN A 96 0.51 4.56 1.44
N VAL A 97 0.33 5.50 0.51
CA VAL A 97 0.16 6.93 0.84
C VAL A 97 -1.02 7.16 1.77
N CYS A 98 -2.18 6.54 1.49
CA CYS A 98 -3.35 6.63 2.36
C CYS A 98 -3.03 6.14 3.78
N ARG A 99 -2.33 5.01 3.90
CA ARG A 99 -1.93 4.45 5.20
C ARG A 99 -1.06 5.44 5.97
N TYR A 100 -0.09 6.06 5.33
CA TYR A 100 0.81 7.00 6.02
C TYR A 100 0.13 8.31 6.39
N LEU A 101 -0.76 8.84 5.54
CA LEU A 101 -1.58 10.00 5.91
C LEU A 101 -2.40 9.72 7.17
N TRP A 102 -3.01 8.52 7.25
CA TRP A 102 -3.72 8.08 8.45
C TRP A 102 -2.80 8.01 9.68
N LEU A 103 -1.64 7.34 9.57
CA LEU A 103 -0.70 7.19 10.68
C LEU A 103 -0.11 8.53 11.16
N GLN A 104 -0.02 9.52 10.27
CA GLN A 104 0.41 10.89 10.58
C GLN A 104 -0.74 11.78 11.06
N ASN A 105 -1.92 11.23 11.31
CA ASN A 105 -3.15 11.94 11.71
C ASN A 105 -3.66 12.98 10.69
N ASN A 106 -3.21 12.91 9.44
CA ASN A 106 -3.70 13.75 8.34
C ASN A 106 -5.01 13.17 7.78
N THR A 107 -6.06 13.29 8.60
CA THR A 107 -7.34 12.59 8.44
C THR A 107 -8.08 13.00 7.17
N GLU A 108 -8.21 14.29 6.89
CA GLU A 108 -8.97 14.80 5.73
C GLU A 108 -8.31 14.39 4.40
N GLU A 109 -6.99 14.49 4.32
CA GLU A 109 -6.24 14.08 3.13
C GLU A 109 -6.30 12.56 2.95
N ALA A 110 -6.20 11.78 4.04
CA ALA A 110 -6.38 10.33 4.01
C ALA A 110 -7.76 9.95 3.46
N ILE A 111 -8.85 10.54 3.95
CA ILE A 111 -10.22 10.27 3.47
C ILE A 111 -10.33 10.55 1.97
N THR A 112 -9.81 11.70 1.52
CA THR A 112 -9.85 12.12 0.12
C THR A 112 -9.11 11.11 -0.75
N LYS A 113 -7.87 10.77 -0.39
CA LYS A 113 -7.03 9.84 -1.15
C LYS A 113 -7.60 8.42 -1.17
N ILE A 114 -8.15 7.92 -0.05
CA ILE A 114 -8.81 6.60 0.01
C ILE A 114 -10.03 6.60 -0.92
N THR A 115 -10.86 7.64 -0.87
CA THR A 115 -12.06 7.76 -1.70
C THR A 115 -11.72 7.77 -3.18
N ASP A 116 -10.71 8.54 -3.58
CA ASP A 116 -10.22 8.58 -4.96
C ASP A 116 -9.65 7.24 -5.42
N THR A 117 -8.92 6.55 -4.55
CA THR A 117 -8.35 5.22 -4.86
C THR A 117 -9.45 4.16 -4.99
N ILE A 118 -10.48 4.20 -4.14
CA ILE A 118 -11.67 3.34 -4.28
C ILE A 118 -12.40 3.65 -5.60
N LYS A 119 -12.52 4.93 -5.98
CA LYS A 119 -13.13 5.33 -7.25
C LYS A 119 -12.31 4.83 -8.44
N GLN A 120 -10.99 4.85 -8.36
CA GLN A 120 -10.10 4.26 -9.37
C GLN A 120 -10.36 2.75 -9.49
N CYS A 121 -10.42 2.01 -8.37
CA CYS A 121 -10.74 0.58 -8.37
C CYS A 121 -12.09 0.30 -9.07
N LYS A 122 -13.12 1.08 -8.77
CA LYS A 122 -14.45 0.98 -9.40
C LYS A 122 -14.42 1.27 -10.90
N THR A 123 -13.67 2.31 -11.30
CA THR A 123 -13.52 2.74 -12.71
C THR A 123 -12.90 1.63 -13.55
N TYR A 124 -11.85 1.00 -13.04
CA TYR A 124 -11.13 -0.08 -13.71
C TYR A 124 -11.70 -1.48 -13.39
N ARG A 125 -12.78 -1.57 -12.60
CA ARG A 125 -13.44 -2.82 -12.19
C ARG A 125 -12.46 -3.85 -11.59
N THR A 126 -11.53 -3.39 -10.78
CA THR A 126 -10.57 -4.24 -10.06
C THR A 126 -10.92 -4.32 -8.58
N THR A 127 -10.70 -5.48 -7.98
CA THR A 127 -10.78 -5.68 -6.52
C THR A 127 -9.41 -5.58 -5.85
N TYR A 128 -8.34 -5.36 -6.60
CA TYR A 128 -6.98 -5.28 -6.07
C TYR A 128 -6.87 -4.23 -4.94
N LEU A 129 -6.56 -4.69 -3.72
CA LEU A 129 -6.51 -3.90 -2.47
C LEU A 129 -7.82 -3.17 -2.10
N LEU A 130 -8.94 -3.49 -2.76
CA LEU A 130 -10.20 -2.81 -2.50
C LEU A 130 -10.71 -3.10 -1.09
N ALA A 131 -10.58 -4.35 -0.62
CA ALA A 131 -10.90 -4.73 0.74
C ALA A 131 -10.07 -3.92 1.76
N ASP A 132 -8.75 -3.85 1.55
CA ASP A 132 -7.82 -3.12 2.43
C ASP A 132 -8.12 -1.61 2.47
N LEU A 133 -8.56 -1.01 1.36
CA LEU A 133 -8.98 0.39 1.32
C LEU A 133 -10.23 0.64 2.18
N TYR A 134 -11.19 -0.29 2.22
CA TYR A 134 -12.35 -0.19 3.10
C TYR A 134 -11.97 -0.39 4.57
N VAL A 135 -11.02 -1.29 4.88
CA VAL A 135 -10.44 -1.39 6.23
C VAL A 135 -9.82 -0.06 6.65
N LEU A 136 -9.06 0.57 5.75
CA LEU A 136 -8.41 1.84 6.02
C LEU A 136 -9.41 2.98 6.21
N MET A 137 -10.50 3.02 5.42
CA MET A 137 -11.59 3.99 5.62
C MET A 137 -12.27 3.81 6.98
N GLY A 138 -12.53 2.56 7.39
CA GLY A 138 -13.06 2.26 8.73
C GLY A 138 -12.12 2.73 9.85
N ASN A 139 -10.82 2.50 9.70
CA ASN A 139 -9.81 2.92 10.67
C ASN A 139 -9.70 4.45 10.79
N VAL A 140 -9.65 5.15 9.65
CA VAL A 140 -9.58 6.62 9.61
C VAL A 140 -10.82 7.25 10.24
N SER A 141 -12.00 6.67 10.00
CA SER A 141 -13.28 7.22 10.48
C SER A 141 -13.61 6.90 11.93
N LYS A 142 -12.87 5.99 12.59
CA LYS A 142 -13.17 5.45 13.92
C LYS A 142 -13.37 6.52 15.00
N ASN A 143 -12.61 7.62 14.92
CA ASN A 143 -12.56 8.63 15.99
C ASN A 143 -13.57 9.78 15.82
N PHE A 144 -14.25 9.88 14.68
CA PHE A 144 -15.16 11.01 14.41
C PHE A 144 -16.51 10.60 13.81
N SER A 145 -16.62 9.41 13.21
CA SER A 145 -17.86 8.93 12.60
C SER A 145 -18.68 8.09 13.57
N SER A 146 -19.94 7.81 13.21
CA SER A 146 -20.80 6.95 14.02
C SER A 146 -20.32 5.51 13.99
N LYS A 147 -20.51 4.76 15.08
CA LYS A 147 -20.20 3.31 15.14
C LYS A 147 -20.84 2.54 13.97
N VAL A 148 -22.05 2.93 13.56
CA VAL A 148 -22.78 2.31 12.43
C VAL A 148 -22.03 2.54 11.12
N ALA A 149 -21.69 3.79 10.79
CA ALA A 149 -20.97 4.11 9.55
C ALA A 149 -19.57 3.47 9.52
N VAL A 150 -18.86 3.46 10.65
CA VAL A 150 -17.56 2.79 10.79
C VAL A 150 -17.70 1.29 10.51
N LYS A 151 -18.73 0.65 11.10
CA LYS A 151 -19.02 -0.77 10.93
C LYS A 151 -19.32 -1.13 9.47
N GLU A 152 -20.08 -0.31 8.74
CA GLU A 152 -20.39 -0.55 7.32
C GLU A 152 -19.12 -0.67 6.44
N TYR A 153 -18.08 0.11 6.72
CA TYR A 153 -16.80 -0.02 6.01
C TYR A 153 -16.13 -1.37 6.28
N PHE A 154 -16.13 -1.83 7.54
CA PHE A 154 -15.57 -3.13 7.89
C PHE A 154 -16.41 -4.30 7.34
N GLU A 155 -17.74 -4.20 7.34
CA GLU A 155 -18.63 -5.20 6.71
C GLU A 155 -18.38 -5.30 5.21
N THR A 156 -18.14 -4.16 4.55
CA THR A 156 -17.76 -4.13 3.13
C THR A 156 -16.41 -4.83 2.91
N ALA A 157 -15.41 -4.54 3.74
CA ALA A 157 -14.11 -5.23 3.66
C ALA A 157 -14.24 -6.74 3.91
N TYR A 158 -15.03 -7.16 4.91
CA TYR A 158 -15.32 -8.56 5.19
C TYR A 158 -15.91 -9.29 3.98
N PHE A 159 -16.91 -8.69 3.34
CA PHE A 159 -17.53 -9.25 2.13
C PHE A 159 -16.51 -9.41 1.00
N LEU A 160 -15.66 -8.39 0.77
CA LEU A 160 -14.65 -8.42 -0.28
C LEU A 160 -13.58 -9.50 -0.02
N TYR A 161 -13.06 -9.62 1.21
CA TYR A 161 -12.11 -10.68 1.54
C TYR A 161 -12.71 -12.08 1.35
N LYS A 162 -14.01 -12.29 1.64
CA LYS A 162 -14.69 -13.56 1.35
C LYS A 162 -14.79 -13.83 -0.15
N LEU A 163 -15.12 -12.81 -0.94
CA LEU A 163 -15.19 -12.91 -2.39
C LEU A 163 -13.83 -13.26 -3.02
N GLU A 164 -12.74 -12.78 -2.42
CA GLU A 164 -11.35 -13.09 -2.82
C GLU A 164 -10.86 -14.45 -2.30
N GLY A 165 -11.65 -15.16 -1.47
CA GLY A 165 -11.24 -16.40 -0.81
C GLY A 165 -10.22 -16.21 0.32
N ASN A 166 -9.95 -14.97 0.73
CA ASN A 166 -9.03 -14.63 1.81
C ASN A 166 -9.71 -14.77 3.19
N MET A 167 -10.06 -16.01 3.55
CA MET A 167 -10.78 -16.30 4.80
C MET A 167 -10.01 -15.90 6.05
N SER A 168 -8.67 -15.91 6.01
CA SER A 168 -7.84 -15.47 7.14
C SER A 168 -8.10 -13.99 7.47
N MET A 169 -8.10 -13.11 6.46
CA MET A 169 -8.41 -11.70 6.67
C MET A 169 -9.89 -11.47 6.97
N ALA A 170 -10.79 -12.21 6.32
CA ALA A 170 -12.22 -12.12 6.61
C ALA A 170 -12.53 -12.40 8.09
N LEU A 171 -11.98 -13.48 8.67
CA LEU A 171 -12.19 -13.83 10.08
C LEU A 171 -11.61 -12.79 11.03
N LYS A 172 -10.48 -12.16 10.70
CA LYS A 172 -9.92 -11.06 11.50
C LYS A 172 -10.86 -9.85 11.53
N ILE A 173 -11.44 -9.48 10.38
CA ILE A 173 -12.41 -8.38 10.31
C ILE A 173 -13.71 -8.75 11.02
N GLU A 174 -14.19 -9.98 10.89
CA GLU A 174 -15.38 -10.47 11.61
C GLU A 174 -15.22 -10.36 13.13
N HIS A 175 -14.06 -10.80 13.65
CA HIS A 175 -13.73 -10.64 15.07
C HIS A 175 -13.72 -9.17 15.49
N TYR A 176 -13.08 -8.30 14.70
CA TYR A 176 -13.04 -6.86 14.98
C TYR A 176 -14.42 -6.20 14.95
N ILE A 177 -15.31 -6.61 14.04
CA ILE A 177 -16.69 -6.11 13.97
C ILE A 177 -17.48 -6.47 15.24
N ALA A 178 -17.28 -7.68 15.78
CA ALA A 178 -17.94 -8.12 17.02
C ALA A 178 -17.58 -7.20 18.20
N ASP A 179 -16.33 -6.74 18.28
CA ASP A 179 -15.87 -5.81 19.33
C ASP A 179 -16.45 -4.39 19.17
N ILE A 180 -16.86 -3.96 17.97
CA ILE A 180 -17.48 -2.65 17.75
C ILE A 180 -18.94 -2.61 18.28
N THR A 181 -19.59 -3.77 18.32
CA THR A 181 -20.99 -3.92 18.76
C THR A 181 -21.19 -3.94 20.28
N GLU A 182 -20.12 -4.02 21.07
CA GLU A 182 -20.12 -3.74 22.51
C GLU A 182 -19.86 -2.24 22.80
#